data_AF-A0A1Q3MH49-F1
#
_entry.id   AF-A0A1Q3MH49-F1
#
_cell.length_a   1.000
_cell.length_b   1.000
_cell.length_c   1.000
_cell.angle_alpha   90.00
_cell.angle_beta   90.00
_cell.angle_gamma   90.00
#
_symmetry.space_group_name_H-M   'P 1'
#
loop_
_entity.id
_entity.type
_entity.pdbx_description
1 polymer ?
#
loop_
_entity_poly.entity_id
_entity_poly.type
_entity_poly.pdbx_seq_one_letter_code
_entity_poly.pdbx_strand_id
1 'polypeptide(L)'
;MQPSARDELLAYTLTRGDSEFIHQHAVDALAASDIEGSKAIQVFFGLAGLYLFLERGNSGRKVQAAHAFMSQIQKVWPVFDRPLGIAGVSVEYVLGFPAGEARDAAVLRWCRAVWEMWGAEREGARRETDRLLEGWLGPGDQETER
;
A
#
# COMPACT_ATOMS: atom_id res chain seq x y z
N MET A 1 7.07 22.19 16.81
CA MET A 1 5.96 21.68 15.98
C MET A 1 5.75 20.23 16.40
N GLN A 2 4.55 19.84 16.81
CA GLN A 2 4.27 18.44 17.15
C GLN A 2 4.19 17.60 15.86
N PRO A 3 4.65 16.34 15.85
CA PRO A 3 4.49 15.45 14.70
C PRO A 3 3.00 15.29 14.38
N SER A 4 2.65 15.19 13.10
CA SER A 4 1.29 14.83 12.71
C SER A 4 0.99 13.36 13.05
N ALA A 5 -0.29 12.97 13.11
CA ALA A 5 -0.67 11.57 13.28
C ALA A 5 -0.06 10.67 12.18
N ARG A 6 0.07 11.19 10.96
CA ARG A 6 0.74 10.49 9.84
C ARG A 6 2.21 10.23 10.18
N ASP A 7 2.93 11.25 10.65
CA ASP A 7 4.35 11.14 11.01
C ASP A 7 4.56 10.13 12.15
N GLU A 8 3.69 10.15 13.17
CA GLU A 8 3.75 9.21 14.28
C GLU A 8 3.53 7.76 13.83
N LEU A 9 2.55 7.50 12.97
CA LEU A 9 2.29 6.17 12.44
C LEU A 9 3.47 5.66 11.59
N LEU A 10 4.04 6.52 10.74
CA LEU A 10 5.18 6.14 9.91
C LEU A 10 6.43 5.88 10.75
N ALA A 11 6.70 6.70 11.77
CA ALA A 11 7.78 6.46 12.72
C ALA A 11 7.58 5.13 13.44
N TYR A 12 6.37 4.85 13.93
CA TYR A 12 6.03 3.58 14.56
C TYR A 12 6.33 2.39 13.62
N THR A 13 5.79 2.40 12.41
CA THR A 13 5.96 1.27 11.47
C THR A 13 7.41 1.04 11.06
N LEU A 14 8.24 2.10 10.98
CA LEU A 14 9.68 1.97 10.76
C LEU A 14 10.39 1.22 11.89
N THR A 15 9.94 1.40 13.14
CA THR A 15 10.58 0.73 14.31
C THR A 15 10.26 -0.75 14.43
N ARG A 16 9.28 -1.28 13.69
CA ARG A 16 8.95 -2.72 13.73
C ARG A 16 10.07 -3.57 13.15
N GLY A 17 10.74 -3.10 12.10
CA GLY A 17 11.94 -3.72 11.54
C GLY A 17 11.79 -5.17 11.09
N ASP A 18 10.56 -5.67 10.94
CA ASP A 18 10.25 -7.06 10.61
C ASP A 18 10.39 -7.37 9.11
N SER A 19 10.39 -8.67 8.78
CA SER A 19 10.46 -9.16 7.39
C SER A 19 9.22 -8.80 6.58
N GLU A 20 8.07 -8.67 7.26
CA GLU A 20 6.80 -8.25 6.66
C GLU A 20 6.86 -6.80 6.20
N PHE A 21 7.68 -5.97 6.85
CA PHE A 21 7.92 -4.57 6.51
C PHE A 21 6.62 -3.78 6.36
N ILE A 22 5.79 -3.81 7.42
CA ILE A 22 4.45 -3.21 7.44
C ILE A 22 4.42 -1.70 7.14
N HIS A 23 5.59 -1.05 7.24
CA HIS A 23 5.79 0.33 6.83
C HIS A 23 5.36 0.58 5.38
N GLN A 24 5.71 -0.32 4.45
CA GLN A 24 5.31 -0.14 3.05
C GLN A 24 3.79 -0.15 2.91
N HIS A 25 3.11 -1.09 3.59
CA HIS A 25 1.63 -1.16 3.56
C HIS A 25 0.97 0.09 4.13
N ALA A 26 1.53 0.67 5.21
CA ALA A 26 1.04 1.92 5.77
C ALA A 26 1.24 3.11 4.82
N VAL A 27 2.39 3.19 4.13
CA VAL A 27 2.66 4.22 3.11
C VAL A 27 1.68 4.08 1.93
N ASP A 28 1.41 2.87 1.47
CA ASP A 28 0.50 2.61 0.36
C ASP A 28 -0.95 2.97 0.75
N ALA A 29 -1.36 2.63 1.97
CA ALA A 29 -2.66 3.03 2.52
C ALA A 29 -2.79 4.56 2.63
N LEU A 30 -1.74 5.29 3.04
CA LEU A 30 -1.74 6.76 3.03
C LEU A 30 -1.92 7.29 1.62
N ALA A 31 -1.14 6.81 0.66
CA ALA A 31 -1.16 7.28 -0.72
C ALA A 31 -2.51 7.05 -1.40
N ALA A 32 -3.18 5.93 -1.09
CA ALA A 32 -4.51 5.61 -1.57
C ALA A 32 -5.65 6.28 -0.77
N SER A 33 -5.36 6.85 0.42
CA SER A 33 -6.33 7.61 1.23
C SER A 33 -6.31 9.10 0.94
N ASP A 34 -5.14 9.67 0.62
CA ASP A 34 -4.92 11.10 0.43
C ASP A 34 -5.22 11.51 -1.02
N ILE A 35 -6.48 11.38 -1.39
CA ILE A 35 -6.99 11.47 -2.77
C ILE A 35 -7.14 12.90 -3.31
N GLU A 36 -6.97 13.93 -2.48
CA GLU A 36 -7.13 15.32 -2.90
C GLU A 36 -5.80 15.95 -3.32
N GLY A 37 -5.67 16.33 -4.59
CA GLY A 37 -4.45 16.94 -5.13
C GLY A 37 -3.28 15.98 -5.34
N SER A 38 -3.45 14.69 -5.03
CA SER A 38 -2.44 13.65 -5.27
C SER A 38 -2.21 13.40 -6.75
N LYS A 39 -0.96 13.11 -7.10
CA LYS A 39 -0.57 12.75 -8.46
C LYS A 39 -1.06 11.32 -8.77
N ALA A 40 -1.43 11.07 -10.03
CA ALA A 40 -1.89 9.76 -10.50
C ALA A 40 -0.93 8.60 -10.10
N ILE A 41 0.38 8.84 -10.17
CA ILE A 41 1.41 7.88 -9.75
C ILE A 41 1.30 7.49 -8.27
N GLN A 42 1.01 8.44 -7.38
CA GLN A 42 0.91 8.19 -5.94
C GLN A 42 -0.32 7.32 -5.65
N VAL A 43 -1.45 7.68 -6.25
CA VAL A 43 -2.69 6.91 -6.15
C VAL A 43 -2.49 5.50 -6.69
N PHE A 44 -1.92 5.36 -7.90
CA PHE A 44 -1.67 4.06 -8.49
C PHE A 44 -0.74 3.20 -7.62
N PHE A 45 0.38 3.73 -7.12
CA PHE A 45 1.26 2.96 -6.24
C PHE A 45 0.57 2.54 -4.94
N GLY A 46 -0.26 3.41 -4.35
CA GLY A 46 -1.06 3.04 -3.19
C GLY A 46 -1.98 1.85 -3.50
N LEU A 47 -2.71 1.90 -4.62
CA LEU A 47 -3.63 0.83 -5.03
C LEU A 47 -2.91 -0.46 -5.40
N ALA A 48 -1.84 -0.37 -6.18
CA ALA A 48 -1.03 -1.53 -6.57
C ALA A 48 -0.42 -2.20 -5.34
N GLY A 49 0.13 -1.41 -4.40
CA GLY A 49 0.70 -1.92 -3.16
C GLY A 49 -0.33 -2.63 -2.28
N LEU A 50 -1.53 -2.04 -2.13
CA LEU A 50 -2.63 -2.66 -1.39
C LEU A 50 -3.12 -3.96 -2.06
N TYR A 51 -3.23 -3.99 -3.39
CA TYR A 51 -3.57 -5.22 -4.13
C TYR A 51 -2.54 -6.32 -3.90
N LEU A 52 -1.26 -6.01 -4.12
CA LEU A 52 -0.16 -6.96 -3.98
C LEU A 52 -0.05 -7.50 -2.54
N PHE A 53 -0.30 -6.65 -1.55
CA PHE A 53 -0.33 -7.08 -0.16
C PHE A 53 -1.55 -7.94 0.17
N LEU A 54 -2.76 -7.39 0.01
CA LEU A 54 -3.97 -7.96 0.57
C LEU A 54 -4.46 -9.20 -0.17
N GLU A 55 -4.14 -9.32 -1.46
CA GLU A 55 -4.67 -10.38 -2.33
C GLU A 55 -3.61 -11.31 -2.89
N ARG A 56 -2.40 -10.78 -3.12
CA ARG A 56 -1.26 -11.59 -3.58
C ARG A 56 -0.37 -12.06 -2.43
N GLY A 57 -0.64 -11.60 -1.19
CA GLY A 57 0.07 -12.03 0.01
C GLY A 57 1.54 -11.59 0.05
N ASN A 58 1.90 -10.56 -0.72
CA ASN A 58 3.27 -10.09 -0.78
C ASN A 58 3.64 -9.29 0.48
N SER A 59 4.83 -9.54 1.02
CA SER A 59 5.42 -8.69 2.07
C SER A 59 5.69 -7.27 1.55
N GLY A 60 5.80 -6.32 2.47
CA GLY A 60 6.12 -4.92 2.16
C GLY A 60 7.42 -4.76 1.38
N ARG A 61 8.41 -5.65 1.58
CA ARG A 61 9.65 -5.64 0.79
C ARG A 61 9.41 -6.04 -0.66
N LYS A 62 8.62 -7.08 -0.90
CA LYS A 62 8.27 -7.52 -2.26
C LYS A 62 7.41 -6.48 -2.97
N VAL A 63 6.49 -5.84 -2.25
CA VAL A 63 5.71 -4.68 -2.75
C VAL A 63 6.64 -3.52 -3.13
N GLN A 64 7.59 -3.14 -2.27
CA GLN A 64 8.55 -2.07 -2.57
C GLN A 64 9.38 -2.38 -3.82
N ALA A 65 9.81 -3.63 -4.00
CA ALA A 65 10.54 -4.06 -5.19
C ALA A 65 9.67 -3.99 -6.46
N ALA A 66 8.39 -4.39 -6.38
CA ALA A 66 7.44 -4.23 -7.47
C ALA A 66 7.28 -2.75 -7.84
N HIS A 67 7.18 -1.85 -6.86
CA HIS A 67 7.09 -0.41 -7.10
C HIS A 67 8.32 0.13 -7.84
N ALA A 68 9.52 -0.26 -7.39
CA ALA A 68 10.76 0.12 -8.05
C ALA A 68 10.77 -0.33 -9.51
N PHE A 69 10.38 -1.59 -9.79
CA PHE A 69 10.31 -2.12 -11.14
C PHE A 69 9.31 -1.36 -12.02
N MET A 70 8.05 -1.18 -11.56
CA MET A 70 7.02 -0.45 -12.31
C MET A 70 7.45 0.99 -12.63
N SER A 71 8.17 1.66 -11.71
CA SER A 71 8.66 3.04 -11.91
C SER A 71 9.69 3.16 -13.05
N GLN A 72 10.41 2.08 -13.36
CA GLN A 72 11.40 2.07 -14.43
C GLN A 72 10.73 1.99 -15.80
N ILE A 73 9.66 1.21 -15.91
CA ILE A 73 8.99 0.89 -17.18
C ILE A 73 7.84 1.84 -17.53
N GLN A 74 7.10 2.36 -16.55
CA GLN A 74 5.91 3.18 -16.79
C GLN A 74 6.22 4.67 -16.65
N LYS A 75 5.76 5.48 -17.61
CA LYS A 75 5.91 6.95 -17.58
C LYS A 75 4.59 7.70 -17.39
N VAL A 76 3.49 7.16 -17.91
CA VAL A 76 2.15 7.75 -17.81
C VAL A 76 1.30 6.85 -16.92
N TRP A 77 0.78 7.36 -15.82
CA TRP A 77 0.08 6.52 -14.85
C TRP A 77 -1.44 6.57 -15.07
N PRO A 78 -2.15 5.45 -14.86
CA PRO A 78 -3.61 5.45 -14.94
C PRO A 78 -4.20 6.43 -13.93
N VAL A 79 -5.31 7.06 -14.32
CA VAL A 79 -6.12 7.89 -13.44
C VAL A 79 -7.34 7.07 -13.07
N PHE A 80 -7.66 7.05 -11.77
CA PHE A 80 -8.82 6.36 -11.24
C PHE A 80 -9.84 7.37 -10.77
N ASP A 81 -11.11 7.00 -10.89
CA ASP A 81 -12.19 7.83 -10.38
C ASP A 81 -12.18 7.80 -8.85
N ARG A 82 -12.14 8.99 -8.25
CA ARG A 82 -12.08 9.14 -6.81
C ARG A 82 -13.32 8.51 -6.17
N PRO A 83 -13.18 7.72 -5.10
CA PRO A 83 -14.33 7.23 -4.36
C PRO A 83 -15.09 8.41 -3.71
N LEU A 84 -16.42 8.34 -3.69
CA LEU A 84 -17.29 9.39 -3.16
C LEU A 84 -17.22 9.53 -1.62
N GLY A 85 -16.45 8.68 -0.93
CA GLY A 85 -16.30 8.68 0.52
C GLY A 85 -14.85 8.56 0.96
N ILE A 86 -14.64 8.64 2.29
CA ILE A 86 -13.36 8.34 2.94
C ILE A 86 -13.39 6.91 3.49
N ALA A 87 -12.22 6.31 3.69
CA ALA A 87 -12.13 5.04 4.38
C ALA A 87 -12.70 5.24 5.80
N GLY A 88 -13.58 4.34 6.26
CA GLY A 88 -14.17 4.41 7.60
C GLY A 88 -13.16 4.24 8.75
N VAL A 89 -11.87 4.19 8.43
CA VAL A 89 -10.74 4.00 9.33
C VAL A 89 -9.68 5.06 8.99
N SER A 90 -9.23 5.81 10.00
CA SER A 90 -8.21 6.86 9.85
C SER A 90 -6.88 6.48 10.52
N VAL A 91 -5.85 7.31 10.33
CA VAL A 91 -4.56 7.14 11.02
C VAL A 91 -4.72 7.26 12.53
N GLU A 92 -5.57 8.18 13.00
CA GLU A 92 -5.88 8.38 14.41
C GLU A 92 -6.53 7.15 15.02
N TYR A 93 -7.42 6.46 14.27
CA TYR A 93 -7.98 5.19 14.70
C TYR A 93 -6.87 4.15 14.93
N VAL A 94 -5.89 4.05 14.04
CA VAL A 94 -4.76 3.11 14.17
C VAL A 94 -3.91 3.44 15.40
N LEU A 95 -3.60 4.72 15.61
CA LEU A 95 -2.80 5.17 16.76
C LEU A 95 -3.52 4.99 18.11
N GLY A 96 -4.85 4.91 18.11
CA GLY A 96 -5.64 4.57 19.29
C GLY A 96 -5.37 3.17 19.87
N PHE A 97 -4.71 2.28 19.11
CA PHE A 97 -4.29 0.96 19.59
C PHE A 97 -2.89 1.01 20.22
N PRO A 98 -2.64 0.22 21.29
CA PRO A 98 -1.30 0.07 21.86
C PRO A 98 -0.28 -0.41 20.82
N ALA A 99 0.94 0.14 20.89
CA ALA A 99 2.07 -0.29 20.06
C ALA A 99 2.34 -1.81 20.18
N GLY A 100 2.75 -2.44 19.08
CA GLY A 100 2.92 -3.89 18.96
C GLY A 100 1.80 -4.52 18.13
N GLU A 101 1.52 -5.80 18.38
CA GLU A 101 0.61 -6.62 17.56
C GLU A 101 -0.79 -6.00 17.39
N ALA A 102 -1.32 -5.32 18.42
CA ALA A 102 -2.62 -4.68 18.35
C ALA A 102 -2.67 -3.54 17.33
N ARG A 103 -1.62 -2.71 17.29
CA ARG A 103 -1.48 -1.63 16.31
C ARG A 103 -1.09 -2.16 14.93
N ASP A 104 -0.29 -3.21 14.84
CA ASP A 104 0.04 -3.88 13.57
C ASP A 104 -1.24 -4.44 12.92
N ALA A 105 -2.12 -5.07 13.71
CA ALA A 105 -3.43 -5.52 13.26
C ALA A 105 -4.35 -4.35 12.86
N ALA A 106 -4.24 -3.20 13.53
CA ALA A 106 -4.98 -1.99 13.16
C ALA A 106 -4.50 -1.41 11.82
N VAL A 107 -3.20 -1.44 11.53
CA VAL A 107 -2.64 -1.09 10.21
C VAL A 107 -3.23 -1.99 9.12
N LEU A 108 -3.28 -3.30 9.33
CA LEU A 108 -3.90 -4.23 8.37
C LEU A 108 -5.38 -3.92 8.13
N ARG A 109 -6.15 -3.67 9.20
CA ARG A 109 -7.57 -3.28 9.08
C ARG A 109 -7.74 -2.00 8.27
N TRP A 110 -6.87 -1.02 8.50
CA TRP A 110 -6.88 0.21 7.75
C TRP A 110 -6.53 0.01 6.27
N CYS A 111 -5.49 -0.77 5.95
CA CYS A 111 -5.15 -1.13 4.57
C CYS A 111 -6.36 -1.75 3.84
N ARG A 112 -7.06 -2.68 4.49
CA ARG A 112 -8.29 -3.28 3.95
C ARG A 112 -9.40 -2.26 3.73
N ALA A 113 -9.66 -1.40 4.72
CA ALA A 113 -10.70 -0.37 4.61
C ALA A 113 -10.43 0.60 3.45
N VAL A 114 -9.17 1.02 3.27
CA VAL A 114 -8.75 1.87 2.15
C VAL A 114 -8.93 1.13 0.84
N TRP A 115 -8.48 -0.12 0.73
CA TRP A 115 -8.66 -0.90 -0.48
C TRP A 115 -10.14 -1.03 -0.88
N GLU A 116 -11.00 -1.46 0.05
CA GLU A 116 -12.43 -1.65 -0.21
C GLU A 116 -13.15 -0.35 -0.62
N MET A 117 -12.74 0.81 -0.09
CA MET A 117 -13.30 2.11 -0.44
C MET A 117 -13.24 2.40 -1.95
N TRP A 118 -12.21 1.90 -2.65
CA TRP A 118 -12.04 2.11 -4.09
C TRP A 118 -13.00 1.29 -4.96
N GLY A 119 -13.80 0.40 -4.37
CA GLY A 119 -14.94 -0.22 -5.06
C GLY A 119 -14.57 -0.87 -6.39
N ALA A 120 -15.18 -0.38 -7.48
CA ALA A 120 -14.98 -0.88 -8.84
C ALA A 120 -13.60 -0.54 -9.43
N GLU A 121 -12.97 0.57 -9.02
CA GLU A 121 -11.66 1.00 -9.53
C GLU A 121 -10.54 0.03 -9.16
N ARG A 122 -10.74 -0.76 -8.10
CA ARG A 122 -9.83 -1.85 -7.73
C ARG A 122 -9.54 -2.78 -8.88
N GLU A 123 -10.54 -3.10 -9.69
CA GLU A 123 -10.39 -4.01 -10.81
C GLU A 123 -9.52 -3.40 -11.92
N GLY A 124 -9.61 -2.08 -12.13
CA GLY A 124 -8.67 -1.35 -12.97
C GLY A 124 -7.23 -1.42 -12.43
N ALA A 125 -7.06 -1.18 -11.13
CA ALA A 125 -5.75 -1.23 -10.48
C ALA A 125 -5.12 -2.63 -10.54
N ARG A 126 -5.89 -3.69 -10.32
CA ARG A 126 -5.45 -5.10 -10.45
C ARG A 126 -4.89 -5.37 -11.84
N ARG A 127 -5.72 -5.16 -12.87
CA ARG A 127 -5.36 -5.45 -14.26
C ARG A 127 -4.09 -4.72 -14.67
N GLU A 128 -3.99 -3.45 -14.31
CA GLU A 128 -2.82 -2.65 -14.70
C GLU A 128 -1.58 -3.05 -13.91
N THR A 129 -1.71 -3.38 -12.63
CA THR A 129 -0.60 -3.92 -11.83
C THR A 129 -0.11 -5.23 -12.41
N ASP A 130 -1.01 -6.16 -12.73
CA ASP A 130 -0.65 -7.46 -13.32
C ASP A 130 -0.02 -7.31 -14.70
N ARG A 131 -0.53 -6.41 -15.54
CA ARG A 131 0.06 -6.07 -16.84
C ARG A 131 1.48 -5.53 -16.69
N LEU A 132 1.70 -4.64 -15.72
CA LEU A 132 3.02 -4.05 -15.50
C LEU A 132 4.02 -5.03 -14.89
N LEU A 133 3.55 -6.02 -14.14
CA LEU A 133 4.38 -7.06 -13.53
C LEU A 133 4.46 -8.34 -14.37
N GLU A 134 3.96 -8.31 -15.61
CA GLU A 134 4.06 -9.46 -16.51
C GLU A 134 5.52 -9.83 -16.76
N GLY A 135 5.87 -11.09 -16.50
CA GLY A 135 7.24 -11.59 -16.61
C GLY A 135 8.21 -11.11 -15.51
N TRP A 136 7.74 -10.33 -14.53
CA TRP A 136 8.55 -9.94 -13.39
C TRP A 136 8.64 -11.09 -12.37
N LEU A 137 9.85 -11.61 -12.18
CA LEU A 137 10.18 -12.55 -11.11
C LEU A 137 10.69 -11.73 -9.92
N GLY A 138 9.85 -11.55 -8.91
CA GLY A 138 10.17 -10.73 -7.76
C GLY A 138 11.27 -11.34 -6.89
N PRO A 139 11.80 -10.57 -5.92
CA PRO A 139 12.72 -11.12 -4.93
C PRO A 139 12.11 -12.35 -4.22
N GLY A 140 12.88 -13.44 -4.15
CA GLY A 140 12.43 -14.70 -3.54
C GLY A 140 11.77 -15.69 -4.53
N ASP A 141 11.47 -15.29 -5.76
CA ASP A 141 10.83 -16.17 -6.76
C ASP A 141 11.86 -17.00 -7.57
N GLN A 142 13.17 -16.80 -7.35
CA GLN A 142 14.26 -17.42 -8.12
C GLN A 142 14.88 -18.69 -7.51
N GLU A 143 14.25 -19.32 -6.50
CA GLU A 143 14.85 -20.45 -5.76
C GLU A 143 14.22 -21.83 -6.02
N THR A 144 13.41 -22.01 -7.07
CA THR A 144 12.75 -23.32 -7.34
C THR A 144 13.40 -24.17 -8.45
N GLU A 145 14.61 -23.86 -8.89
CA GLU A 145 15.37 -24.71 -9.83
C GLU A 145 16.84 -24.82 -9.40
N ARG A 146 17.13 -25.65 -8.39
CA ARG A 146 18.44 -26.29 -8.18
C ARG A 146 18.28 -27.71 -7.65
#